data_AF-A0AAU4GRR9-F1
#
_entry.id   AF-A0AAU4GRR9-F1
#
_cell.length_a   1.000
_cell.length_b   1.000
_cell.length_c   1.000
_cell.angle_alpha   90.00
_cell.angle_beta   90.00
_cell.angle_gamma   90.00
#
_symmetry.space_group_name_H-M   'P 1'
#
loop_
_entity.id
_entity.type
_entity.pdbx_description
1 polymer ?
#
loop_
_entity_poly.entity_id
_entity_poly.type
_entity_poly.pdbx_seq_one_letter_code
_entity_poly.pdbx_strand_id
1 'polypeptide(L)'
;MTVSAFCAATDDIEAEDRRIKPIRASIAQNGGASFLALAGMDVDVPATVEGVYPDLVHAEDRDAAVRICSAWISDEAAIRFAEEFRLIGTAAQITQRLRTLRELGVTDVFLQHVGSYDLPTDLIETVGASVLPALRRG
;
A
#
# COMPACT_ATOMS: atom_id res chain seq x y z
N MET A 1 -7.84 13.07 -13.64
CA MET A 1 -6.48 12.77 -13.16
C MET A 1 -6.44 11.31 -12.75
N THR A 2 -5.43 10.56 -13.18
CA THR A 2 -5.24 9.16 -12.80
C THR A 2 -4.24 9.06 -11.65
N VAL A 3 -4.58 8.30 -10.62
CA VAL A 3 -3.69 8.01 -9.49
C VAL A 3 -3.49 6.50 -9.37
N SER A 4 -2.37 6.08 -8.76
CA SER A 4 -2.16 4.69 -8.40
C SER A 4 -2.12 4.55 -6.87
N ALA A 5 -2.67 3.45 -6.36
CA ALA A 5 -2.68 3.17 -4.94
C ALA A 5 -2.48 1.69 -4.69
N PHE A 6 -1.62 1.34 -3.72
CA PHE A 6 -1.59 -0.01 -3.19
C PHE A 6 -2.91 -0.32 -2.49
N CYS A 7 -3.48 -1.49 -2.77
CA CYS A 7 -4.83 -1.86 -2.39
C CYS A 7 -4.88 -3.30 -1.87
N ALA A 8 -5.59 -3.48 -0.76
CA ALA A 8 -5.87 -4.78 -0.19
C ALA A 8 -7.22 -4.74 0.55
N ALA A 9 -8.10 -5.68 0.23
CA ALA A 9 -9.36 -5.85 0.93
C ALA A 9 -9.13 -6.75 2.16
N THR A 10 -9.20 -6.17 3.36
CA THR A 10 -8.92 -6.89 4.60
C THR A 10 -9.59 -6.22 5.79
N ASP A 11 -9.94 -7.02 6.80
CA ASP A 11 -10.37 -6.53 8.12
C ASP A 11 -9.16 -6.39 9.08
N ASP A 12 -8.01 -6.97 8.74
CA ASP A 12 -6.75 -6.90 9.50
C ASP A 12 -5.78 -5.91 8.85
N ILE A 13 -6.05 -4.62 9.10
CA ILE A 13 -5.26 -3.52 8.57
C ILE A 13 -3.83 -3.56 9.12
N GLU A 14 -3.65 -3.93 10.39
CA GLU A 14 -2.32 -3.95 11.03
C GLU A 14 -1.41 -4.99 10.40
N ALA A 15 -1.92 -6.21 10.15
CA ALA A 15 -1.14 -7.23 9.47
C ALA A 15 -0.74 -6.81 8.05
N GLU A 16 -1.67 -6.20 7.31
CA GLU A 16 -1.38 -5.74 5.95
C GLU A 16 -0.42 -4.54 5.93
N ASP A 17 -0.50 -3.67 6.94
CA ASP A 17 0.40 -2.54 7.07
C ASP A 17 1.84 -2.96 7.44
N ARG A 18 2.04 -4.11 8.07
CA ARG A 18 3.39 -4.68 8.21
C ARG A 18 3.93 -5.21 6.87
N ARG A 19 3.07 -5.75 6.00
CA ARG A 19 3.46 -6.36 4.70
C ARG A 19 3.97 -5.38 3.65
N ILE A 20 3.77 -4.08 3.88
CA ILE A 20 4.10 -3.02 2.95
C ILE A 20 5.48 -2.38 3.20
N LYS A 21 6.16 -2.74 4.31
CA LYS A 21 7.44 -2.11 4.69
C LYS A 21 8.47 -2.10 3.56
N PRO A 22 8.62 -3.18 2.76
CA PRO A 22 9.54 -3.16 1.62
C PRO A 22 9.18 -2.14 0.55
N ILE A 23 7.88 -1.93 0.30
CA ILE A 23 7.40 -0.92 -0.65
C ILE A 23 7.72 0.48 -0.15
N ARG A 24 7.53 0.77 1.14
CA ARG A 24 7.93 2.06 1.73
C ARG A 24 9.44 2.30 1.63
N ALA A 25 10.23 1.26 1.90
CA ALA A 25 11.67 1.33 1.77
C ALA A 25 12.10 1.62 0.32
N SER A 26 11.42 1.01 -0.66
CA SER A 26 11.60 1.31 -2.08
C SER A 26 11.20 2.76 -2.42
N ILE A 27 10.07 3.25 -1.90
CA ILE A 27 9.66 4.66 -2.09
C ILE A 27 10.72 5.62 -1.53
N ALA A 28 11.26 5.33 -0.34
CA ALA A 28 12.33 6.12 0.27
C ALA A 28 13.58 6.17 -0.63
N GLN A 29 14.03 5.01 -1.14
CA GLN A 29 15.17 4.90 -2.06
C GLN A 29 14.95 5.65 -3.39
N ASN A 30 13.70 5.72 -3.87
CA ASN A 30 13.36 6.29 -5.17
C ASN A 30 12.91 7.77 -5.09
N GLY A 31 13.41 8.51 -4.09
CA GLY A 31 13.18 9.95 -3.95
C GLY A 31 11.87 10.34 -3.24
N GLY A 32 11.12 9.36 -2.74
CA GLY A 32 9.92 9.58 -1.94
C GLY A 32 10.18 9.85 -0.46
N ALA A 33 11.43 9.85 0.00
CA ALA A 33 11.77 10.07 1.41
C ALA A 33 11.23 11.41 1.96
N SER A 34 11.31 12.50 1.20
CA SER A 34 10.75 13.80 1.61
C SER A 34 9.22 13.77 1.75
N PHE A 35 8.54 12.95 0.94
CA PHE A 35 7.10 12.76 1.01
C PHE A 35 6.70 11.89 2.21
N LEU A 36 7.48 10.85 2.50
CA LEU A 36 7.33 10.05 3.72
C LEU A 36 7.53 10.91 4.98
N ALA A 37 8.47 11.85 4.95
CA ALA A 37 8.70 12.80 6.05
C ALA A 37 7.48 13.71 6.30
N LEU A 38 6.71 14.09 5.27
CA LEU A 38 5.43 14.82 5.45
C LEU A 38 4.39 14.01 6.24
N ALA A 39 4.45 12.68 6.13
CA ALA A 39 3.63 11.76 6.93
C ALA A 39 4.23 11.45 8.31
N GLY A 40 5.32 12.13 8.70
CA GLY A 40 6.03 11.92 9.97
C GLY A 40 6.94 10.68 9.97
N MET A 41 7.38 10.23 8.79
CA MET A 41 8.29 9.08 8.64
C MET A 41 9.64 9.57 8.14
N ASP A 42 10.54 9.81 9.08
CA ASP A 42 11.94 10.07 8.76
C ASP A 42 12.65 8.73 8.63
N VAL A 43 12.92 8.31 7.38
CA VAL A 43 13.46 7.00 7.06
C VAL A 43 14.71 7.14 6.19
N ASP A 44 15.81 6.60 6.68
CA ASP A 44 17.08 6.54 5.95
C ASP A 44 17.35 5.08 5.56
N VAL A 45 16.97 4.72 4.34
CA VAL A 45 17.11 3.36 3.81
C VAL A 45 18.34 3.30 2.92
N PRO A 46 19.28 2.37 3.14
CA PRO A 46 20.47 2.26 2.30
C PRO A 46 20.08 1.99 0.84
N ALA A 47 20.86 2.49 -0.11
CA ALA A 47 20.58 2.32 -1.54
C ALA A 47 20.51 0.86 -2.01
N THR A 48 21.13 -0.05 -1.26
CA THR A 48 21.07 -1.50 -1.49
C THR A 48 20.74 -2.19 -0.18
N VAL A 49 19.74 -3.08 -0.23
CA VAL A 49 19.31 -3.89 0.91
C VAL A 49 19.68 -5.34 0.63
N GLU A 50 20.71 -5.82 1.32
CA GLU A 50 21.18 -7.20 1.23
C GLU A 50 20.09 -8.18 1.72
N GLY A 51 20.05 -9.38 1.12
CA GLY A 51 19.14 -10.45 1.53
C GLY A 51 17.69 -10.30 1.04
N VAL A 52 17.41 -9.35 0.15
CA VAL A 52 16.12 -9.22 -0.54
C VAL A 52 16.34 -9.43 -2.05
N TYR A 53 15.57 -10.35 -2.64
CA TYR A 53 15.68 -10.70 -4.06
C TYR A 53 14.30 -10.79 -4.72
N PRO A 54 14.13 -10.33 -5.97
CA PRO A 54 15.10 -9.59 -6.78
C PRO A 54 15.22 -8.12 -6.38
N ASP A 55 14.18 -7.55 -5.76
CA ASP A 55 14.16 -6.20 -5.23
C ASP A 55 13.14 -6.05 -4.09
N LEU A 56 13.10 -4.88 -3.46
CA LEU A 56 12.22 -4.60 -2.32
C LEU A 56 10.72 -4.75 -2.63
N VAL A 57 10.27 -4.42 -3.84
CA VAL A 57 8.85 -4.47 -4.23
C VAL A 57 8.46 -5.89 -4.65
N HIS A 58 9.39 -6.61 -5.28
CA HIS A 58 9.14 -7.93 -5.87
C HIS A 58 9.73 -9.07 -5.07
N ALA A 59 10.05 -8.88 -3.78
CA ALA A 59 10.70 -9.90 -2.97
C ALA A 59 10.00 -11.28 -3.04
N GLU A 60 10.75 -12.33 -3.38
CA GLU A 60 10.25 -13.71 -3.39
C GLU A 60 9.89 -14.19 -1.99
N ASP A 61 10.80 -13.97 -1.02
CA ASP A 61 10.52 -14.13 0.41
C ASP A 61 10.08 -12.78 0.99
N ARG A 62 8.77 -12.53 0.88
CA ARG A 62 8.17 -11.29 1.37
C ARG A 62 8.32 -11.14 2.88
N ASP A 63 8.19 -12.22 3.64
CA ASP A 63 8.30 -12.16 5.10
C ASP A 63 9.73 -11.82 5.52
N ALA A 64 10.75 -12.35 4.82
CA ALA A 64 12.13 -11.92 5.02
C ALA A 64 12.33 -10.45 4.67
N ALA A 65 11.80 -9.98 3.55
CA ALA A 65 11.89 -8.57 3.18
C ALA A 65 11.25 -7.66 4.22
N VAL A 66 10.08 -8.03 4.76
CA VAL A 66 9.42 -7.30 5.86
C VAL A 66 10.28 -7.27 7.11
N ARG A 67 10.87 -8.41 7.52
CA ARG A 67 11.78 -8.47 8.67
C ARG A 67 13.02 -7.59 8.47
N ILE A 68 13.67 -7.67 7.31
CA ILE A 68 14.86 -6.87 6.98
C ILE A 68 14.51 -5.37 6.98
N CYS A 69 13.42 -4.98 6.32
CA CYS A 69 13.00 -3.58 6.24
C CYS A 69 12.55 -3.00 7.59
N SER A 70 12.25 -3.84 8.58
CA SER A 70 11.89 -3.40 9.93
C SER A 70 13.05 -2.69 10.65
N ALA A 71 14.29 -2.79 10.15
CA ALA A 71 15.42 -2.02 10.65
C ALA A 71 15.27 -0.50 10.42
N TRP A 72 14.47 -0.08 9.42
CA TRP A 72 14.27 1.33 9.06
C TRP A 72 12.82 1.77 9.09
N ILE A 73 11.88 0.84 8.89
CA ILE A 73 10.46 1.11 8.85
C ILE A 73 9.80 0.51 10.10
N SER A 74 9.59 1.35 11.13
CA SER A 74 8.90 0.93 12.34
C SER A 74 7.42 0.62 12.09
N ASP A 75 6.81 -0.19 12.96
CA ASP A 75 5.37 -0.48 12.90
C ASP A 75 4.54 0.79 13.20
N GLU A 76 5.04 1.69 14.04
CA GLU A 76 4.35 2.95 14.39
C GLU A 76 4.41 3.98 13.27
N ALA A 77 5.53 4.00 12.53
CA ALA A 77 5.63 4.73 11.26
C ALA A 77 4.75 4.09 10.18
N ALA A 78 4.15 2.93 10.41
CA ALA A 78 3.34 2.30 9.39
C ALA A 78 1.94 2.96 9.30
N ILE A 79 1.31 3.26 10.43
CA ILE A 79 -0.12 3.62 10.46
C ILE A 79 -0.44 4.89 9.64
N ARG A 80 0.39 5.94 9.69
CA ARG A 80 0.10 7.25 9.03
C ARG A 80 0.21 7.25 7.49
N PHE A 81 1.04 6.39 6.91
CA PHE A 81 1.16 6.28 5.44
C PHE A 81 0.09 5.33 4.89
N ALA A 82 -0.37 4.38 5.72
CA ALA A 82 -1.51 3.54 5.37
C ALA A 82 -2.80 4.36 5.28
N GLU A 83 -2.93 5.41 6.09
CA GLU A 83 -4.08 6.32 6.06
C GLU A 83 -4.09 7.22 4.81
N GLU A 84 -2.94 7.73 4.39
CA GLU A 84 -2.85 8.76 3.34
C GLU A 84 -2.62 8.22 1.92
N PHE A 85 -1.93 7.09 1.75
CA PHE A 85 -1.43 6.67 0.42
C PHE A 85 -1.91 5.31 -0.05
N ARG A 86 -2.95 4.76 0.57
CA ARG A 86 -3.45 3.41 0.27
C ARG A 86 -4.95 3.25 0.32
N LEU A 87 -5.39 2.20 -0.36
CA LEU A 87 -6.74 1.67 -0.30
C LEU A 87 -6.73 0.31 0.41
N ILE A 88 -6.28 0.29 1.67
CA ILE A 88 -6.30 -0.91 2.51
C ILE A 88 -7.44 -0.81 3.53
N GLY A 89 -8.25 -1.86 3.61
CA GLY A 89 -9.32 -1.98 4.60
C GLY A 89 -10.52 -2.74 4.05
N THR A 90 -11.65 -2.60 4.72
CA THR A 90 -12.89 -3.27 4.32
C THR A 90 -13.42 -2.70 3.01
N ALA A 91 -14.29 -3.44 2.32
CA ALA A 91 -14.94 -2.96 1.11
C ALA A 91 -15.63 -1.59 1.31
N ALA A 92 -16.26 -1.38 2.47
CA ALA A 92 -16.91 -0.12 2.81
C ALA A 92 -15.91 1.04 2.96
N GLN A 93 -14.77 0.80 3.62
CA GLN A 93 -13.71 1.80 3.77
C GLN A 93 -13.08 2.15 2.41
N ILE A 94 -12.82 1.15 1.57
CA ILE A 94 -12.30 1.34 0.21
C ILE A 94 -13.30 2.16 -0.63
N THR A 95 -14.59 1.81 -0.62
CA THR A 95 -15.63 2.59 -1.30
C THR A 95 -15.65 4.04 -0.84
N GLN A 96 -15.59 4.29 0.47
CA GLN A 96 -15.64 5.65 0.99
C GLN A 96 -14.42 6.47 0.54
N ARG A 97 -13.21 5.89 0.61
CA ARG A 97 -11.99 6.57 0.12
C ARG A 97 -12.06 6.87 -1.37
N LEU A 98 -12.56 5.94 -2.18
CA LEU A 98 -12.73 6.17 -3.63
C LEU A 98 -13.74 7.29 -3.93
N ARG A 99 -14.80 7.45 -3.12
CA ARG A 99 -15.72 8.60 -3.22
C ARG A 99 -15.01 9.91 -2.90
N THR A 100 -14.22 9.95 -1.83
CA THR A 100 -13.42 11.14 -1.49
C THR A 100 -12.44 11.50 -2.61
N LEU A 101 -11.76 10.51 -3.22
CA LEU A 101 -10.89 10.76 -4.38
C LEU A 101 -11.67 11.35 -5.57
N ARG A 102 -12.89 10.85 -5.84
CA ARG A 102 -13.78 11.40 -6.87
C ARG A 102 -14.12 12.86 -6.61
N GLU A 103 -14.45 13.22 -5.37
CA GLU A 103 -14.73 14.60 -4.95
C GLU A 103 -13.52 15.52 -5.12
N LEU A 104 -12.31 14.99 -4.98
CA LEU A 104 -11.04 15.69 -5.23
C LEU A 104 -10.64 15.74 -6.72
N GLY A 105 -11.50 15.27 -7.64
CA GLY A 105 -11.28 15.34 -9.08
C GLY A 105 -10.43 14.21 -9.68
N VAL A 106 -10.17 13.15 -8.91
CA VAL A 106 -9.60 11.90 -9.45
C VAL A 106 -10.65 11.23 -10.31
N THR A 107 -10.27 10.86 -11.54
CA THR A 107 -11.16 10.23 -12.51
C THR A 107 -10.93 8.73 -12.61
N ASP A 108 -9.71 8.29 -12.35
CA ASP A 108 -9.27 6.91 -12.53
C ASP A 108 -8.30 6.52 -11.41
N VAL A 109 -8.45 5.32 -10.87
CA VAL A 109 -7.57 4.77 -9.84
C VAL A 109 -7.04 3.41 -10.31
N PHE A 110 -5.73 3.30 -10.45
CA PHE A 110 -5.06 2.03 -10.66
C PHE A 110 -4.81 1.34 -9.32
N LEU A 111 -5.52 0.22 -9.09
CA LEU A 111 -5.39 -0.58 -7.87
C LEU A 111 -4.20 -1.54 -8.01
N GLN A 112 -3.15 -1.28 -7.26
CA GLN A 112 -1.96 -2.12 -7.23
C GLN A 112 -2.08 -3.13 -6.09
N HIS A 113 -2.07 -4.42 -6.43
CA HIS A 113 -1.97 -5.45 -5.41
C HIS A 113 -0.61 -5.37 -4.71
N VAL A 114 -0.60 -5.69 -3.41
CA VAL A 114 0.60 -5.62 -2.58
C VAL A 114 1.55 -6.77 -2.92
N GLY A 115 1.04 -7.96 -3.26
CA GLY A 115 1.80 -9.16 -3.66
C GLY A 115 2.24 -9.18 -5.13
N SER A 116 3.38 -9.85 -5.39
CA SER A 116 4.08 -9.80 -6.68
C SER A 116 3.97 -11.09 -7.50
N TYR A 117 3.76 -12.23 -6.84
CA TYR A 117 3.69 -13.56 -7.48
C TYR A 117 2.35 -14.26 -7.29
N ASP A 118 1.46 -13.66 -6.51
CA ASP A 118 0.12 -14.18 -6.24
C ASP A 118 -0.92 -13.46 -7.09
N LEU A 119 -1.89 -14.22 -7.62
CA LEU A 119 -3.07 -13.62 -8.25
C LEU A 119 -3.90 -12.90 -7.18
N PRO A 120 -4.32 -11.65 -7.41
CA PRO A 120 -5.04 -10.85 -6.41
C PRO A 120 -6.54 -11.20 -6.37
N THR A 121 -6.87 -12.49 -6.24
CA THR A 121 -8.24 -13.00 -6.33
C THR A 121 -9.17 -12.32 -5.33
N ASP A 122 -8.78 -12.27 -4.05
CA ASP A 122 -9.60 -11.65 -2.99
C ASP A 122 -9.87 -10.16 -3.27
N LEU A 123 -8.87 -9.44 -3.78
CA LEU A 123 -9.02 -8.05 -4.17
C LEU A 123 -9.97 -7.90 -5.37
N ILE A 124 -9.79 -8.72 -6.41
CA ILE A 124 -10.65 -8.70 -7.61
C ILE A 124 -12.10 -9.00 -7.23
N GLU A 125 -12.33 -10.07 -6.46
CA GLU A 125 -13.65 -10.49 -6.04
C GLU A 125 -14.31 -9.44 -5.14
N THR A 126 -13.60 -8.91 -4.14
CA THR A 126 -14.14 -7.89 -3.24
C THR A 126 -14.48 -6.60 -3.99
N VAL A 127 -13.59 -6.16 -4.88
CA VAL A 127 -13.83 -4.95 -5.67
C VAL A 127 -15.02 -5.14 -6.61
N GLY A 128 -15.05 -6.27 -7.33
CA GLY A 128 -16.11 -6.59 -8.28
C GLY A 128 -17.49 -6.77 -7.64
N ALA A 129 -17.55 -7.50 -6.53
CA ALA A 129 -18.82 -7.86 -5.88
C ALA A 129 -19.36 -6.79 -4.93
N SER A 130 -18.47 -6.01 -4.29
CA SER A 130 -18.87 -5.09 -3.21
C SER A 130 -18.57 -3.62 -3.51
N VAL A 131 -17.34 -3.30 -3.93
CA VAL A 131 -16.91 -1.91 -4.08
C VAL A 131 -17.55 -1.23 -5.30
N LEU A 132 -17.44 -1.84 -6.49
CA LEU A 132 -17.97 -1.24 -7.72
C LEU A 132 -19.50 -1.08 -7.69
N PRO A 133 -20.31 -2.05 -7.20
CA PRO A 133 -21.74 -1.85 -7.03
C PRO A 133 -22.08 -0.72 -6.06
N ALA A 134 -21.34 -0.56 -4.96
CA ALA A 134 -21.57 0.51 -3.99
C ALA A 134 -21.20 1.90 -4.55
N LEU A 135 -20.18 2.00 -5.40
CA LEU A 135 -19.81 3.24 -6.09
C LEU A 135 -20.86 3.70 -7.12
N ARG A 136 -21.64 2.78 -7.71
CA ARG A 136 -22.72 3.14 -8.65
C ARG A 136 -23.96 3.73 -7.97
N ARG A 137 -24.14 3.49 -6.67
CA ARG A 137 -25.32 3.90 -5.90
C ARG A 137 -25.22 5.30 -5.27
N GLY A 138 -24.09 5.99 -5.42
CA GLY A 138 -23.87 7.36 -4.89
C GLY A 138 -22.99 8.20 -5.80
#